data_AF-A0A820I0F9-F1
#
_entry.id   AF-A0A820I0F9-F1
#
_cell.length_a   1.000
_cell.length_b   1.000
_cell.length_c   1.000
_cell.angle_alpha   90.00
_cell.angle_beta   90.00
_cell.angle_gamma   90.00
#
_symmetry.space_group_name_H-M   'P 1'
#
loop_
_entity.id
_entity.type
_entity.pdbx_description
1 polymer ?
#
loop_
_entity_poly.entity_id
_entity_poly.type
_entity_poly.pdbx_seq_one_letter_code
_entity_poly.pdbx_strand_id
1 'polypeptide(L)'
;MMNIDRNARYGRNWEGFGSDPYLAGENSFYYVQGIQDQGVVATAKHYICNEQETNRLICPSNSQNQSDRWNCRAYSANVDDKTMHEIYLWPFASSVAAGVGSVMCSYNQVNDTPACQNDKILNKLLKEELQFLD
;
A
#
# COMPACT_ATOMS: atom_id res chain seq x y z
N MET A 1 -2.65 5.18 -7.27
CA MET A 1 -2.43 4.16 -6.21
C MET A 1 -1.24 3.32 -6.67
N MET A 2 -0.36 2.89 -5.76
CA MET A 2 0.90 2.21 -6.11
C MET A 2 0.88 0.71 -5.75
N ASN A 3 -0.31 0.17 -5.46
CA ASN A 3 -0.54 -1.25 -5.23
C ASN A 3 -0.44 -2.04 -6.55
N ILE A 4 -0.24 -3.36 -6.43
CA ILE A 4 -0.05 -4.27 -7.55
C ILE A 4 -1.30 -5.12 -7.76
N ASP A 5 -1.81 -5.19 -8.98
CA ASP A 5 -3.03 -5.93 -9.36
C ASP A 5 -2.89 -7.46 -9.19
N ARG A 6 -2.83 -7.97 -7.95
CA ARG A 6 -2.70 -9.40 -7.64
C ARG A 6 -3.92 -10.19 -8.09
N ASN A 7 -5.11 -9.59 -7.98
CA ASN A 7 -6.39 -10.22 -8.29
C ASN A 7 -7.14 -9.38 -9.32
N ALA A 8 -7.42 -9.94 -10.50
CA ALA A 8 -8.15 -9.25 -11.56
C ALA A 8 -9.57 -8.78 -11.16
N ARG A 9 -10.14 -9.33 -10.08
CA ARG A 9 -11.44 -8.93 -9.53
C ARG A 9 -11.36 -7.88 -8.42
N TYR A 10 -10.18 -7.39 -8.08
CA TYR A 10 -10.04 -6.37 -7.05
C TYR A 10 -10.65 -5.05 -7.54
N GLY A 11 -11.62 -4.54 -6.77
CA GLY A 11 -12.42 -3.37 -7.14
C GLY A 11 -11.67 -2.04 -7.24
N ARG A 12 -10.37 -1.99 -6.95
CA ARG A 12 -9.55 -0.76 -7.01
C ARG A 12 -8.28 -0.89 -7.87
N ASN A 13 -8.11 -1.99 -8.60
CA ASN A 13 -7.00 -2.14 -9.57
C ASN A 13 -6.89 -0.94 -10.52
N TRP A 14 -8.04 -0.43 -10.99
CA TRP A 14 -8.13 0.68 -11.93
C TRP A 14 -7.60 2.02 -11.38
N GLU A 15 -7.39 2.16 -10.07
CA GLU A 15 -6.74 3.34 -9.48
C GLU A 15 -5.20 3.28 -9.56
N GLY A 16 -4.66 2.10 -9.86
CA GLY A 16 -3.23 1.81 -10.02
C GLY A 16 -2.78 1.79 -11.46
N PHE A 17 -1.62 1.18 -11.69
CA PHE A 17 -0.93 1.17 -12.99
C PHE A 17 -0.75 -0.23 -13.59
N GLY A 18 -1.20 -1.29 -12.89
CA GLY A 18 -1.19 -2.66 -13.38
C GLY A 18 -0.52 -3.66 -12.44
N SER A 19 -0.30 -4.88 -12.95
CA SER A 19 0.28 -6.00 -12.19
C SER A 19 1.81 -6.11 -12.27
N ASP A 20 2.45 -5.37 -13.16
CA ASP A 20 3.90 -5.40 -13.36
C ASP A 20 4.60 -4.36 -12.46
N PRO A 21 5.53 -4.75 -11.58
CA PRO A 21 6.16 -3.84 -10.63
C PRO A 21 7.04 -2.78 -11.30
N TYR A 22 7.68 -3.11 -12.43
CA TYR A 22 8.51 -2.16 -13.16
C TYR A 22 7.65 -1.06 -13.80
N LEU A 23 6.62 -1.44 -14.55
CA LEU A 23 5.67 -0.52 -15.16
C LEU A 23 4.98 0.34 -14.10
N ALA A 24 4.53 -0.26 -13.00
CA ALA A 24 3.91 0.48 -11.91
C ALA A 24 4.90 1.44 -11.24
N GLY A 25 6.18 1.07 -11.12
CA GLY A 25 7.25 1.93 -10.61
C GLY A 25 7.52 3.14 -11.49
N GLU A 26 7.71 2.96 -12.79
CA GLU A 26 7.93 4.05 -13.75
C GLU A 26 6.77 5.05 -13.72
N ASN A 27 5.53 4.54 -13.75
CA ASN A 27 4.36 5.41 -13.65
C ASN A 27 4.29 6.12 -12.29
N SER A 28 4.61 5.44 -11.19
CA SER A 28 4.63 6.04 -9.86
C SER A 28 5.63 7.21 -9.78
N PHE A 29 6.81 7.04 -10.36
CA PHE A 29 7.86 8.06 -10.40
C PHE A 29 7.38 9.33 -11.12
N TYR A 30 6.96 9.21 -12.38
CA TYR A 30 6.52 10.35 -13.17
C TYR A 30 5.22 10.97 -12.66
N TYR A 31 4.33 10.17 -12.07
CA TYR A 31 3.08 10.68 -11.48
C TYR A 31 3.36 11.54 -10.24
N VAL A 32 4.30 11.13 -9.39
CA VAL A 32 4.76 11.94 -8.24
C VAL A 32 5.40 13.23 -8.71
N GLN A 33 6.34 13.18 -9.66
CA GLN A 33 6.98 14.39 -10.21
C GLN A 33 5.94 15.35 -10.78
N GLY A 34 5.04 14.86 -11.63
CA GLY A 34 4.03 15.69 -12.27
C GLY A 34 3.11 16.40 -11.28
N ILE A 35 2.73 15.76 -10.17
CA ILE A 35 1.95 16.41 -9.11
C ILE A 35 2.78 17.46 -8.37
N GLN A 36 4.00 17.10 -7.96
CA GLN A 36 4.83 17.97 -7.13
C GLN A 36 5.41 19.17 -7.87
N ASP A 37 5.61 19.06 -9.18
CA ASP A 37 5.99 20.18 -10.06
C ASP A 37 4.91 21.27 -10.11
N GLN A 38 3.65 20.93 -9.78
CA GLN A 38 2.55 21.90 -9.64
C GLN A 38 2.47 22.51 -8.22
N GLY A 39 3.44 22.23 -7.35
CA GLY A 39 3.48 22.75 -5.98
C GLY A 39 2.50 22.06 -5.03
N VAL A 40 2.04 20.84 -5.35
CA VAL A 40 1.12 20.05 -4.52
C VAL A 40 1.83 18.81 -3.98
N VAL A 41 1.65 18.49 -2.70
CA VAL A 41 2.23 17.28 -2.11
C VAL A 41 1.54 16.04 -2.66
N ALA A 42 2.31 15.12 -3.25
CA ALA A 42 1.82 13.82 -3.68
C ALA A 42 1.74 12.84 -2.49
N THR A 43 0.81 11.89 -2.59
CA THR A 43 0.65 10.80 -1.60
C THR A 43 0.72 9.43 -2.28
N ALA A 44 1.76 8.65 -2.00
CA ALA A 44 1.82 7.25 -2.42
C ALA A 44 0.92 6.40 -1.51
N LYS A 45 -0.02 5.66 -2.11
CA LYS A 45 -1.03 4.86 -1.38
C LYS A 45 -1.41 3.59 -2.13
N HIS A 46 -1.87 2.52 -1.49
CA HIS A 46 -1.98 2.30 -0.04
C HIS A 46 -0.84 1.40 0.40
N TYR A 47 -0.04 1.86 1.34
CA TYR A 47 1.15 1.18 1.84
C TYR A 47 0.78 0.20 2.96
N ILE A 48 0.71 -1.11 2.75
CA ILE A 48 1.06 -1.88 1.55
C ILE A 48 0.20 -3.15 1.44
N CYS A 49 0.24 -3.81 0.28
CA CYS A 49 -0.43 -5.09 0.00
C CYS A 49 -1.95 -5.07 0.19
N ASN A 50 -2.60 -3.94 -0.08
CA ASN A 50 -4.06 -3.84 -0.04
C ASN A 50 -4.66 -4.28 -1.38
N GLU A 51 -4.69 -5.60 -1.64
CA GLU A 51 -5.02 -6.17 -2.97
C GLU A 51 -6.41 -6.80 -3.07
N GLN A 52 -7.29 -6.49 -2.12
CA GLN A 52 -8.72 -6.84 -2.17
C GLN A 52 -9.55 -5.91 -1.28
N GLU A 53 -10.80 -5.68 -1.69
CA GLU A 53 -11.76 -4.92 -0.88
C GLU A 53 -12.39 -5.78 0.22
N THR A 54 -12.60 -7.06 -0.08
CA THR A 54 -13.24 -8.01 0.84
C THR A 54 -12.45 -8.10 2.14
N ASN A 55 -13.13 -7.81 3.26
CA ASN A 55 -12.57 -7.81 4.61
C ASN A 55 -11.41 -6.81 4.84
N ARG A 56 -11.28 -5.75 4.04
CA ARG A 56 -10.22 -4.75 4.25
C ARG A 56 -10.43 -3.91 5.51
N LEU A 57 -11.67 -3.74 5.97
CA LEU A 57 -12.00 -2.90 7.12
C LEU A 57 -11.97 -3.74 8.39
N ILE A 58 -11.45 -3.13 9.46
CA ILE A 58 -11.41 -3.70 10.81
C ILE A 58 -12.81 -4.15 11.21
N CYS A 59 -13.84 -3.33 11.03
CA CYS A 59 -15.22 -3.74 11.24
C CYS A 59 -16.00 -3.51 9.93
N PRO A 60 -16.58 -4.54 9.30
CA PRO A 60 -17.39 -4.36 8.10
C PRO A 60 -18.56 -3.41 8.37
N SER A 61 -18.77 -2.40 7.51
CA SER A 61 -19.86 -1.42 7.69
C SER A 61 -21.26 -2.02 7.58
N ASN A 62 -21.38 -3.25 7.09
CA ASN A 62 -22.61 -4.04 7.01
C ASN A 62 -22.80 -5.02 8.18
N SER A 63 -21.94 -4.99 9.20
CA SER A 63 -22.11 -5.76 10.42
C SER A 63 -23.32 -5.21 11.21
N GLN A 64 -24.49 -5.80 10.96
CA GLN A 64 -25.73 -5.46 11.65
C GLN A 64 -25.80 -6.07 13.06
N ASN A 65 -24.97 -7.08 13.35
CA ASN A 65 -24.97 -7.77 14.64
C ASN A 65 -23.73 -7.44 15.46
N GLN A 66 -23.96 -6.98 16.69
CA GLN A 66 -22.92 -6.60 17.65
C GLN A 66 -21.98 -7.76 18.02
N SER A 67 -22.43 -9.01 17.84
CA SER A 67 -21.63 -10.23 18.03
C SER A 67 -20.51 -10.40 17.00
N ASP A 68 -20.61 -9.80 15.82
CA ASP A 68 -19.58 -9.88 14.77
C ASP A 68 -18.40 -8.92 15.06
N ARG A 69 -18.56 -8.01 16.03
CA ARG A 69 -17.52 -7.05 16.45
C ARG A 69 -16.35 -7.70 17.18
N TRP A 70 -16.50 -8.93 17.67
CA TRP A 70 -15.36 -9.69 18.23
C TRP A 70 -14.33 -10.04 17.16
N ASN A 71 -14.74 -10.13 15.89
CA ASN A 71 -13.86 -10.34 14.74
C ASN A 71 -13.58 -9.02 14.00
N CYS A 72 -13.42 -7.92 14.75
CA CYS A 72 -13.04 -6.63 14.20
C CYS A 72 -11.55 -6.64 13.79
N ARG A 73 -11.21 -7.39 12.75
CA ARG A 73 -9.87 -7.46 12.17
C ARG A 73 -10.00 -7.42 10.65
N ALA A 74 -9.20 -6.55 10.03
CA ALA A 74 -9.02 -6.61 8.59
C ALA A 74 -8.28 -7.91 8.21
N TYR A 75 -8.40 -8.36 6.95
CA TYR A 75 -7.62 -9.49 6.48
C TYR A 75 -6.11 -9.23 6.62
N SER A 76 -5.33 -10.31 6.77
CA SER A 76 -3.87 -10.23 6.72
C SER A 76 -3.35 -10.62 5.35
N ALA A 77 -2.59 -9.72 4.72
CA ALA A 77 -1.74 -10.03 3.59
C ALA A 77 -0.45 -10.67 4.13
N ASN A 78 -0.32 -11.99 3.96
CA ASN A 78 0.86 -12.73 4.39
C ASN A 78 1.80 -12.89 3.20
N VAL A 79 2.96 -12.22 3.27
CA VAL A 79 3.89 -12.08 2.15
C VAL A 79 5.31 -12.32 2.66
N ASP A 80 6.09 -13.12 1.92
CA ASP A 80 7.50 -13.35 2.22
C ASP A 80 8.36 -12.13 1.83
N ASP A 81 9.55 -12.06 2.42
CA ASP A 81 10.43 -10.91 2.27
C ASP A 81 10.86 -10.69 0.81
N LYS A 82 11.17 -11.74 0.05
CA LYS A 82 11.56 -11.60 -1.36
C LYS A 82 10.42 -11.04 -2.20
N THR A 83 9.23 -11.63 -2.08
CA THR A 83 8.05 -11.14 -2.81
C THR A 83 7.69 -9.70 -2.41
N MET A 84 7.88 -9.32 -1.14
CA MET A 84 7.69 -7.94 -0.69
C MET A 84 8.59 -6.99 -1.48
N HIS A 85 9.89 -7.26 -1.55
CA HIS A 85 10.87 -6.38 -2.20
C HIS A 85 10.73 -6.36 -3.73
N GLU A 86 10.60 -7.53 -4.35
CA GLU A 86 10.62 -7.64 -5.81
C GLU A 86 9.29 -7.22 -6.47
N ILE A 87 8.17 -7.29 -5.75
CA ILE A 87 6.84 -7.03 -6.32
C ILE A 87 6.15 -5.82 -5.67
N TYR A 88 5.79 -5.93 -4.39
CA TYR A 88 4.86 -4.96 -3.78
C TYR A 88 5.54 -3.65 -3.40
N LEU A 89 6.80 -3.70 -2.96
CA LEU A 89 7.55 -2.54 -2.48
C LEU A 89 8.12 -1.71 -3.64
N TRP A 90 8.35 -2.32 -4.80
CA TRP A 90 9.01 -1.70 -5.94
C TRP A 90 8.37 -0.36 -6.38
N PRO A 91 7.04 -0.23 -6.53
CA PRO A 91 6.45 1.05 -6.94
C PRO A 91 6.56 2.14 -5.86
N PHE A 92 6.62 1.74 -4.58
CA PHE A 92 6.86 2.68 -3.48
C PHE A 92 8.31 3.13 -3.44
N ALA A 93 9.27 2.26 -3.73
CA ALA A 93 10.68 2.64 -3.90
C ALA A 93 10.83 3.70 -5.01
N SER A 94 10.18 3.50 -6.16
CA SER A 94 10.15 4.52 -7.22
C SER A 94 9.47 5.82 -6.79
N SER A 95 8.41 5.75 -5.99
CA SER A 95 7.74 6.94 -5.44
C SER A 95 8.65 7.73 -4.50
N VAL A 96 9.41 7.02 -3.63
CA VAL A 96 10.38 7.65 -2.72
C VAL A 96 11.54 8.26 -3.50
N ALA A 97 12.07 7.57 -4.51
CA ALA A 97 13.10 8.09 -5.40
C ALA A 97 12.66 9.34 -6.18
N ALA A 98 11.36 9.47 -6.48
CA ALA A 98 10.77 10.68 -7.06
C ALA A 98 10.57 11.83 -6.06
N GLY A 99 10.87 11.61 -4.77
CA GLY A 99 10.72 12.60 -3.71
C GLY A 99 9.29 12.79 -3.23
N VAL A 100 8.44 11.74 -3.23
CA VAL A 100 7.05 11.83 -2.75
C VAL A 100 6.98 12.44 -1.34
N GLY A 101 6.12 13.42 -1.12
CA GLY A 101 6.06 14.12 0.17
C GLY A 101 5.23 13.41 1.25
N SER A 102 4.44 12.39 0.90
CA SER A 102 3.65 11.62 1.88
C SER A 102 3.37 10.18 1.44
N VAL A 103 3.17 9.29 2.42
CA VAL A 103 2.74 7.90 2.23
C VAL A 103 1.52 7.62 3.09
N MET A 104 0.50 7.00 2.51
CA MET A 104 -0.73 6.61 3.23
C MET A 104 -0.70 5.10 3.49
N CYS A 105 -0.71 4.71 4.76
CA CYS A 105 -0.80 3.31 5.16
C CYS A 105 -2.14 2.68 4.75
N SER A 106 -2.15 1.35 4.58
CA SER A 106 -3.31 0.59 4.17
C SER A 106 -4.19 0.14 5.34
N TYR A 107 -5.41 -0.32 5.01
CA TYR A 107 -6.34 -0.83 6.02
C TYR A 107 -6.03 -2.26 6.48
N ASN A 108 -5.50 -3.09 5.59
CA ASN A 108 -5.21 -4.50 5.87
C ASN A 108 -4.10 -4.66 6.91
N GLN A 109 -3.99 -5.88 7.42
CA GLN A 109 -2.81 -6.31 8.14
C GLN A 109 -1.76 -6.83 7.16
N VAL A 110 -0.50 -6.76 7.56
CA VAL A 110 0.62 -7.42 6.87
C VAL A 110 1.28 -8.33 7.88
N ASN A 111 1.31 -9.63 7.62
CA ASN A 111 1.80 -10.65 8.56
C ASN A 111 1.20 -10.47 9.98
N ASP A 112 -0.13 -10.39 10.05
CA ASP A 112 -0.96 -10.27 11.27
C ASP A 112 -0.74 -9.00 12.11
N THR A 113 -0.12 -7.97 11.54
CA THR A 113 0.01 -6.66 12.17
C THR A 113 -0.63 -5.58 11.28
N PRO A 114 -1.56 -4.73 11.79
CA PRO A 114 -2.20 -3.68 11.01
C PRO A 114 -1.17 -2.73 10.38
N ALA A 115 -1.33 -2.42 9.09
CA ALA A 115 -0.29 -1.73 8.32
C ALA A 115 0.09 -0.36 8.90
N CYS A 116 -0.89 0.41 9.39
CA CYS A 116 -0.66 1.72 10.02
C CYS A 116 0.07 1.69 11.38
N GLN A 117 0.37 0.51 11.93
CA GLN A 117 1.17 0.35 13.16
C GLN A 117 2.23 -0.76 13.04
N ASN A 118 2.56 -1.17 11.81
CA ASN A 118 3.48 -2.28 11.57
C ASN A 118 4.92 -1.74 11.48
N ASP A 119 5.73 -2.05 12.50
CA ASP A 119 7.13 -1.60 12.62
C ASP A 119 8.00 -2.05 11.44
N LYS A 120 7.85 -3.30 11.00
CA LYS A 120 8.64 -3.87 9.89
C LYS A 120 8.40 -3.08 8.60
N ILE A 121 7.16 -2.79 8.23
CA ILE A 121 6.92 -2.06 6.97
C ILE A 121 7.16 -0.56 7.12
N LEU A 122 6.77 0.06 8.24
CA LEU A 122 6.84 1.52 8.38
C LEU A 122 8.22 2.02 8.76
N ASN A 123 8.89 1.37 9.71
CA ASN A 123 10.20 1.83 10.17
C ASN A 123 11.31 1.13 9.38
N LYS A 124 11.26 -0.20 9.23
CA LYS A 124 12.35 -0.93 8.57
C LYS A 124 12.35 -0.75 7.06
N LEU A 125 11.26 -1.09 6.37
CA LEU A 125 11.23 -1.00 4.91
C LEU A 125 11.11 0.45 4.43
N LEU A 126 10.08 1.18 4.86
CA LEU A 126 9.83 2.52 4.31
C LEU A 126 10.87 3.56 4.73
N LYS A 127 11.16 3.70 6.02
CA LYS A 127 12.04 4.76 6.52
C LYS A 127 13.51 4.37 6.46
N GLU A 128 13.90 3.22 7.01
CA GLU A 128 15.31 2.83 7.10
C GLU A 128 15.86 2.35 5.75
N GLU A 129 15.16 1.46 5.05
CA GLU A 129 15.66 0.86 3.80
C GLU A 129 15.43 1.75 2.58
N LEU A 130 14.21 2.27 2.40
CA LEU A 130 13.90 3.16 1.26
C LEU A 130 14.27 4.63 1.52
N GLN A 131 14.69 4.99 2.73
CA GLN A 131 15.09 6.36 3.09
C GLN A 131 13.97 7.41 2.89
N PHE A 132 12.73 7.04 3.20
CA PHE A 132 11.62 7.99 3.09
C PHE A 132 11.78 9.15 4.09
N LEU A 133 12.04 10.34 3.53
CA LEU A 133 12.24 11.64 4.22
C LEU A 133 13.64 11.88 4.82
N ASP A 134 14.67 11.13 4.40
CA ASP A 134 16.08 11.42 4.68
C ASP A 134 16.83 11.93 3.43
#